data_AF-A0A5D4TXU9-F1
#
_entry.id   AF-A0A5D4TXU9-F1
#
_cell.length_a   1.000
_cell.length_b   1.000
_cell.length_c   1.000
_cell.angle_alpha   90.00
_cell.angle_beta   90.00
_cell.angle_gamma   90.00
#
_symmetry.space_group_name_H-M   'P 1'
#
loop_
_entity.id
_entity.type
_entity.pdbx_description
1 polymer ?
#
loop_
_entity_poly.entity_id
_entity_poly.type
_entity_poly.pdbx_seq_one_letter_code
_entity_poly.pdbx_strand_id
1 'polypeptide(L)' 'MNTSETLTKQLAKDKILGCVVSKKNKVVFQYYKNRKIAGKHHKINSCTKSLLSALYGIAFDKG' A
#
# COMPACT_ATOMS: atom_id res chain seq x y z
N MET A 1 20.13 1.42 -15.93
CA MET A 1 18.80 0.82 -15.71
C MET A 1 18.17 1.55 -14.52
N ASN A 2 17.01 2.18 -14.69
CA ASN A 2 16.43 3.03 -13.64
C ASN A 2 15.88 2.18 -12.48
N THR A 3 16.09 2.62 -11.23
CA THR A 3 15.64 1.88 -10.03
C THR A 3 14.13 1.59 -10.06
N SER A 4 13.32 2.51 -10.60
CA SER A 4 11.87 2.35 -10.78
C SER A 4 11.50 1.21 -11.73
N GLU A 5 12.27 1.01 -12.80
CA GLU A 5 12.05 -0.07 -13.77
C GLU A 5 12.42 -1.42 -13.17
N THR A 6 13.54 -1.50 -12.44
CA THR A 6 13.95 -2.72 -11.72
C THR A 6 12.90 -3.12 -10.69
N LEU A 7 12.41 -2.16 -9.90
CA LEU A 7 11.37 -2.40 -8.91
C LEU A 7 10.07 -2.87 -9.57
N THR A 8 9.65 -2.25 -10.68
CA THR A 8 8.45 -2.66 -11.43
C THR A 8 8.54 -4.12 -11.91
N LYS A 9 9.71 -4.53 -12.41
CA LYS A 9 9.94 -5.92 -12.85
C LYS A 9 9.85 -6.91 -11.68
N GLN A 10 10.42 -6.57 -10.53
CA GLN A 10 10.35 -7.41 -9.33
C GLN A 10 8.92 -7.53 -8.80
N LEU A 11 8.19 -6.41 -8.69
CA LEU A 11 6.79 -6.39 -8.25
C LEU A 11 5.89 -7.25 -9.16
N ALA A 12 6.12 -7.21 -10.48
CA ALA A 12 5.42 -8.05 -11.43
C ALA A 12 5.74 -9.55 -11.24
N LYS A 13 7.03 -9.88 -11.03
CA LYS A 13 7.50 -11.26 -10.78
C LYS A 13 6.84 -11.86 -9.53
N ASP A 14 6.74 -11.07 -8.47
CA ASP A 14 6.16 -11.48 -7.18
C ASP A 14 4.63 -11.43 -7.16
N LYS A 15 3.99 -11.16 -8.31
CA LYS A 15 2.53 -11.09 -8.48
C LYS A 15 1.86 -10.05 -7.59
N ILE A 16 2.57 -8.98 -7.23
CA ILE A 16 2.02 -7.86 -6.46
C ILE A 16 0.91 -7.17 -7.27
N LEU A 17 -0.21 -6.87 -6.62
CA LEU A 17 -1.36 -6.24 -7.28
C LEU A 17 -1.20 -4.72 -7.37
N GLY A 18 -0.65 -4.10 -6.32
CA GLY A 18 -0.37 -2.68 -6.28
C GLY A 18 0.71 -2.35 -5.25
N CYS A 19 1.48 -1.29 -5.52
CA CYS A 19 2.52 -0.77 -4.64
C CYS A 19 2.55 0.76 -4.78
N VAL A 20 2.61 1.47 -3.65
CA VAL A 20 2.74 2.92 -3.60
C VAL A 20 3.88 3.25 -2.66
N VAL A 21 4.82 4.06 -3.11
CA VAL A 21 5.89 4.61 -2.27
C VAL A 21 5.64 6.10 -2.12
N SER A 22 5.50 6.54 -0.87
CA SER A 22 5.28 7.95 -0.52
C SER A 22 6.45 8.46 0.31
N LYS A 23 6.91 9.67 0.02
CA LYS A 23 7.93 10.40 0.79
C LYS A 23 7.46 11.82 1.00
N LYS A 24 7.41 12.28 2.27
CA LYS A 24 6.94 13.62 2.64
C LYS A 24 5.56 13.96 2.03
N ASN A 25 4.60 13.04 2.19
CA ASN A 25 3.25 13.13 1.59
C ASN A 25 3.18 13.23 0.05
N LYS A 26 4.28 12.98 -0.67
CA LYS A 26 4.29 12.91 -2.14
C LYS A 26 4.50 11.49 -2.60
N VAL A 27 3.65 11.01 -3.50
CA VAL A 27 3.84 9.73 -4.17
C VAL A 27 5.03 9.87 -5.12
N VAL A 28 6.10 9.11 -4.84
CA VAL A 28 7.34 9.11 -5.64
C VAL A 28 7.42 7.92 -6.57
N PHE A 29 6.61 6.88 -6.32
CA PHE A 29 6.46 5.72 -7.19
C PHE A 29 5.09 5.09 -6.98
N GLN A 30 4.49 4.64 -8.07
CA GLN A 30 3.20 3.96 -8.04
C GLN A 30 3.18 2.86 -9.10
N TYR A 31 2.76 1.68 -8.69
CA TYR A 31 2.61 0.50 -9.53
C TYR A 31 1.25 -0.11 -9.28
N TYR A 32 0.54 -0.43 -10.36
CA TYR A 32 -0.63 -1.30 -10.36
C TYR A 32 -0.46 -2.32 -11.46
N LYS A 33 -0.75 -3.58 -11.17
CA LYS A 33 -0.63 -4.67 -12.15
C LYS A 33 -1.48 -4.41 -13.41
N ASN A 34 -2.63 -3.76 -13.27
CA ASN A 34 -3.43 -3.26 -14.39
C ASN A 34 -4.37 -2.12 -13.92
N ARG A 35 -4.97 -1.39 -14.88
CA ARG A 35 -5.89 -0.28 -14.59
C ARG A 35 -7.12 -0.69 -13.80
N LYS A 36 -7.63 -1.91 -13.99
CA LYS A 36 -8.83 -2.41 -13.29
C LYS A 36 -8.60 -2.61 -11.79
N ILE A 37 -7.36 -2.89 -11.39
CA ILE A 37 -6.96 -3.11 -10.00
C ILE A 37 -6.78 -1.81 -9.22
N ALA A 38 -6.40 -0.71 -9.90
CA ALA A 38 -6.18 0.58 -9.26
C ALA A 38 -7.44 1.17 -8.61
N GLY A 39 -8.62 0.92 -9.19
CA GLY A 39 -9.91 1.42 -8.68
C GLY A 39 -10.67 0.45 -7.77
N LYS A 40 -10.08 -0.70 -7.40
CA LYS A 40 -10.74 -1.72 -6.56
C LYS A 40 -10.19 -1.73 -5.14
N HIS A 41 -11.07 -2.00 -4.19
CA HIS A 41 -10.66 -2.30 -2.81
C HIS A 41 -9.96 -3.66 -2.76
N HIS A 42 -8.86 -3.72 -2.02
CA HIS A 42 -8.08 -4.93 -1.81
C HIS A 42 -8.23 -5.42 -0.37
N LYS A 43 -8.24 -6.75 -0.19
CA LYS A 43 -8.16 -7.33 1.15
C LYS A 43 -6.78 -7.00 1.75
N ILE A 44 -6.78 -6.28 2.87
CA ILE A 44 -5.55 -5.93 3.60
C ILE A 44 -5.23 -6.95 4.71
N ASN A 45 -6.03 -8.01 4.85
CA ASN A 45 -5.85 -9.12 5.78
C ASN A 45 -5.51 -8.63 7.20
N SER A 46 -4.45 -9.14 7.82
CA SER A 46 -4.07 -8.81 9.19
C SER A 46 -3.68 -7.35 9.42
N CYS A 47 -3.44 -6.54 8.38
CA CYS A 47 -3.24 -5.10 8.54
C CYS A 47 -4.46 -4.39 9.16
N THR A 48 -5.66 -4.99 9.11
CA THR A 48 -6.85 -4.47 9.82
C THR A 48 -6.62 -4.35 11.32
N LYS A 49 -5.77 -5.20 11.92
CA LYS A 49 -5.46 -5.16 13.36
C LYS A 49 -4.76 -3.88 13.76
N SER A 50 -3.88 -3.35 12.91
CA SER A 50 -3.18 -2.09 13.15
C SER A 50 -4.13 -0.88 13.10
N LEU A 51 -5.11 -0.92 12.18
CA LEU A 51 -6.17 0.09 12.16
C LEU A 51 -7.02 0.01 13.44
N LEU A 52 -7.42 -1.20 13.83
CA LEU A 52 -8.19 -1.42 15.04
C LEU A 52 -7.45 -0.92 16.28
N SER A 53 -6.16 -1.25 16.45
CA SER A 53 -5.37 -0.78 17.58
C SER A 53 -5.25 0.74 17.64
N ALA A 54 -5.15 1.41 16.48
CA ALA A 54 -5.14 2.87 16.43
C ALA A 54 -6.48 3.46 16.92
N LEU A 55 -7.61 2.86 16.51
CA LEU A 55 -8.94 3.26 16.99
C LEU A 55 -9.10 3.03 18.50
N TYR A 56 -8.64 1.90 19.02
CA TYR A 56 -8.60 1.64 20.46
C TYR A 56 -7.77 2.68 21.19
N GLY A 57 -6.58 3.04 20.69
CA GLY A 57 -5.75 4.07 21.29
C GLY A 57 -6.45 5.43 21.35
N ILE A 58 -7.14 5.83 20.29
CA ILE A 58 -7.94 7.07 20.26
C ILE A 58 -9.10 7.02 21.26
N ALA A 59 -9.79 5.89 21.36
CA ALA A 59 -10.90 5.74 22.31
C ALA A 59 -10.39 5.79 23.75
N PHE A 60 -9.29 5.08 24.04
CA PHE A 60 -8.65 5.07 25.34
C PHE A 60 -8.16 6.45 25.78
N ASP A 61 -7.56 7.21 24.85
CA ASP A 61 -7.11 8.60 25.09
C ASP A 61 -8.28 9.55 25.42
N LYS A 62 -9.50 9.24 24.96
CA LYS A 62 -10.69 10.07 25.17
C LYS A 62 -11.52 9.74 26.42
N GLY A 63 -11.31 8.57 27.04
CA GLY A 63 -12.08 8.09 28.20
C GLY A 63 -13.30 7.27 27.81
#